data_AF-A0A3E1B5A0-F1
#
_entry.id   AF-A0A3E1B5A0-F1
#
_cell.length_a   1.000
_cell.length_b   1.000
_cell.length_c   1.000
_cell.angle_alpha   90.00
_cell.angle_beta   90.00
_cell.angle_gamma   90.00
#
_symmetry.space_group_name_H-M   'P 1'
#
loop_
_entity.id
_entity.type
_entity.pdbx_description
1 polymer ?
#
loop_
_entity_poly.entity_id
_entity_poly.type
_entity_poly.pdbx_seq_one_letter_code
_entity_poly.pdbx_strand_id
1 'polypeptide(L)'
;MTVFAALSQETRLQIVRVLVVAGPMGMAAGALAEKLDVSPTNISFHLRELEHSGLITAQRQSRSIIYAASYDALGGLIRFLMEDCCSGRPEICAPMADVAACCGRGRLMSPFERYLTVWVFLCIVVGIALGHLVPGVFHAVAGAQVAKVNLPTMA
;
A
#
# COMPACT_ATOMS: atom_id res chain seq x y z
N MET A 1 8.67 -4.88 -23.60
CA MET A 1 7.57 -5.81 -23.94
C MET A 1 7.83 -7.23 -23.41
N THR A 2 8.26 -7.40 -22.15
CA THR A 2 8.56 -8.72 -21.57
C THR A 2 7.43 -9.26 -20.70
N VAL A 3 6.54 -8.39 -20.20
CA VAL A 3 5.40 -8.72 -19.33
C VAL A 3 4.44 -9.72 -19.98
N PHE A 4 4.04 -9.49 -21.24
CA PHE A 4 3.14 -10.40 -21.96
C PHE A 4 3.77 -11.76 -22.23
N ALA A 5 5.06 -11.80 -22.57
CA ALA A 5 5.81 -13.05 -22.75
C ALA A 5 5.95 -13.82 -21.43
N ALA A 6 6.11 -13.10 -20.31
CA ALA A 6 6.11 -13.70 -18.98
C ALA A 6 4.71 -14.25 -18.62
N LEU A 7 3.61 -13.60 -19.00
CA LEU A 7 2.26 -14.09 -18.71
C LEU A 7 1.72 -15.16 -19.66
N SER A 8 2.28 -15.30 -20.86
CA SER A 8 1.77 -16.24 -21.89
C SER A 8 2.00 -17.72 -21.58
N GLN A 9 2.69 -18.04 -20.50
CA GLN A 9 2.97 -19.40 -20.09
C GLN A 9 2.07 -19.79 -18.92
N GLU A 10 1.43 -20.95 -19.03
CA GLU A 10 0.35 -21.38 -18.14
C GLU A 10 0.75 -21.41 -16.67
N THR A 11 1.91 -21.99 -16.34
CA THR A 11 2.41 -22.05 -14.96
C THR A 11 2.65 -20.66 -14.39
N ARG A 12 3.27 -19.75 -15.15
CA ARG A 12 3.51 -18.36 -14.72
C ARG A 12 2.20 -17.60 -14.47
N LEU A 13 1.19 -17.78 -15.31
CA LEU A 13 -0.13 -17.18 -15.10
C LEU A 13 -0.80 -17.73 -13.82
N GLN A 14 -0.71 -19.03 -13.57
CA GLN A 14 -1.24 -19.64 -12.35
C GLN A 14 -0.52 -19.13 -11.09
N ILE A 15 0.81 -18.99 -11.13
CA ILE A 15 1.59 -18.38 -10.03
C ILE A 15 1.09 -16.97 -9.72
N VAL A 16 0.96 -16.11 -10.74
CA VAL A 16 0.46 -14.74 -10.56
C VAL A 16 -0.95 -14.75 -9.95
N ARG A 17 -1.85 -15.61 -10.44
CA ARG A 17 -3.22 -15.72 -9.88
C ARG A 17 -3.20 -16.12 -8.40
N VAL A 18 -2.40 -17.12 -8.04
CA VAL A 18 -2.27 -17.58 -6.65
C VAL A 18 -1.72 -16.47 -5.75
N LEU A 19 -0.72 -15.72 -6.24
CA LEU A 19 -0.12 -14.60 -5.50
C LEU A 19 -1.08 -13.42 -5.33
N VAL A 20 -1.88 -13.09 -6.34
CA VAL A 20 -2.93 -12.06 -6.24
C VAL A 20 -3.97 -12.44 -5.19
N VAL A 21 -4.37 -13.72 -5.12
CA VAL A 21 -5.30 -14.22 -4.09
C VAL A 21 -4.66 -14.26 -2.70
N ALA A 22 -3.36 -14.53 -2.61
CA ALA A 22 -2.62 -14.50 -1.34
C ALA A 22 -2.49 -13.08 -0.76
N GLY A 23 -2.65 -12.04 -1.58
CA GLY A 23 -2.60 -10.64 -1.14
C GLY A 23 -1.18 -10.07 -1.05
N PRO A 24 -1.01 -8.87 -0.47
CA PRO A 24 0.26 -8.15 -0.46
C PRO A 24 1.35 -8.81 0.40
N MET A 25 0.95 -9.67 1.34
CA MET A 25 1.90 -10.44 2.16
C MET A 25 2.63 -11.52 1.36
N GLY A 26 2.10 -11.92 0.21
CA GLY A 26 2.72 -12.91 -0.65
C GLY A 26 2.74 -14.33 -0.07
N MET A 27 3.57 -15.18 -0.65
CA MET A 27 3.70 -16.59 -0.29
C MET A 27 5.13 -17.10 -0.52
N ALA A 28 5.58 -18.05 0.30
CA ALA A 28 6.87 -18.70 0.12
C ALA A 28 6.89 -19.59 -1.13
N ALA A 29 8.05 -19.74 -1.77
CA ALA A 29 8.20 -20.61 -2.95
C ALA A 29 7.77 -22.07 -2.70
N GLY A 30 8.04 -22.61 -1.52
CA GLY A 30 7.62 -23.97 -1.16
C GLY A 30 6.10 -24.13 -1.11
N ALA A 31 5.40 -23.15 -0.53
CA ALA A 31 3.94 -23.15 -0.46
C ALA A 31 3.31 -22.94 -1.85
N LEU A 32 3.95 -22.17 -2.74
CA LEU A 32 3.51 -22.06 -4.14
C LEU A 32 3.67 -23.40 -4.88
N ALA A 33 4.79 -24.10 -4.67
CA ALA A 33 5.04 -25.40 -5.31
C ALA A 33 4.01 -26.45 -4.89
N GLU A 34 3.69 -26.50 -3.60
CA GLU A 34 2.66 -27.37 -3.04
C GLU A 34 1.27 -27.04 -3.62
N LYS A 35 0.90 -25.76 -3.64
CA LYS A 35 -0.45 -25.33 -4.09
C LYS A 35 -0.67 -25.50 -5.59
N LEU A 36 0.39 -25.48 -6.38
CA LEU A 36 0.35 -25.67 -7.83
C LEU A 36 0.68 -27.10 -8.25
N ASP A 37 0.97 -28.00 -7.31
CA ASP A 37 1.39 -29.39 -7.57
C ASP A 37 2.56 -29.50 -8.56
N VAL A 38 3.58 -28.64 -8.39
CA VAL A 38 4.77 -28.59 -9.26
C VAL A 38 6.05 -28.81 -8.47
N SER A 39 7.09 -29.32 -9.15
CA SER A 39 8.39 -29.54 -8.51
C SER A 39 9.07 -28.22 -8.08
N PRO A 40 9.81 -28.19 -6.95
CA PRO A 40 10.51 -26.99 -6.47
C PRO A 40 11.56 -26.43 -7.47
N THR A 41 12.15 -27.31 -8.29
CA THR A 41 13.12 -26.92 -9.32
C THR A 41 12.45 -26.20 -10.48
N ASN A 42 11.26 -26.63 -10.90
CA ASN A 42 10.50 -25.98 -11.97
C ASN A 42 9.95 -24.62 -11.52
N ILE A 43 9.49 -24.50 -10.26
CA ILE A 43 8.88 -23.24 -9.81
C ILE A 43 9.90 -22.10 -9.69
N SER A 44 11.13 -22.42 -9.25
CA SER A 44 12.18 -21.41 -9.06
C SER A 44 12.55 -20.69 -10.36
N PHE A 45 12.53 -21.40 -11.49
CA PHE A 45 12.76 -20.82 -12.81
C PHE A 45 11.64 -19.84 -13.21
N HIS A 46 10.39 -20.25 -13.05
CA HIS A 46 9.23 -19.40 -13.35
C HIS A 46 9.17 -18.14 -12.47
N LEU A 47 9.54 -18.26 -11.19
CA LEU A 47 9.59 -17.14 -10.27
C LEU A 47 10.66 -16.11 -10.66
N ARG A 48 11.85 -16.55 -11.07
CA ARG A 48 12.90 -15.62 -11.56
C ARG A 48 12.47 -14.88 -12.81
N GLU A 49 11.83 -15.56 -13.77
CA GLU A 49 11.33 -14.92 -14.99
C GLU A 49 10.25 -13.88 -14.68
N LEU A 50 9.31 -14.22 -13.80
CA LEU A 50 8.27 -13.31 -13.35
C LEU A 50 8.84 -12.11 -12.59
N GLU A 51 9.84 -12.33 -11.71
CA GLU A 51 10.53 -11.27 -10.98
C GLU A 51 11.27 -10.33 -11.94
N HIS A 52 11.99 -10.89 -12.93
CA HIS A 52 12.69 -10.11 -13.94
C HIS A 52 11.73 -9.27 -14.80
N SER A 53 10.54 -9.78 -15.08
CA SER A 53 9.49 -9.04 -15.79
C SER A 53 8.84 -7.92 -14.95
N GLY A 54 9.10 -7.89 -13.64
CA GLY A 54 8.52 -6.91 -12.71
C GLY A 54 7.10 -7.24 -12.24
N LEU A 55 6.57 -8.43 -12.57
CA LEU A 55 5.20 -8.85 -12.19
C LEU A 55 5.10 -9.33 -10.74
N ILE A 56 6.21 -9.75 -10.15
CA ILE A 56 6.28 -10.17 -8.75
C ILE A 56 7.51 -9.55 -8.09
N THR A 57 7.48 -9.47 -6.77
CA THR A 57 8.62 -9.04 -5.95
C THR A 57 9.05 -10.16 -5.03
N ALA A 58 10.36 -10.30 -4.81
CA ALA A 58 10.92 -11.26 -3.88
C ALA A 58 11.49 -10.55 -2.64
N GLN A 59 11.14 -11.03 -1.45
CA GLN A 59 11.67 -10.54 -0.17
C GLN A 59 12.19 -11.71 0.65
N ARG A 60 13.45 -11.62 1.09
CA ARG A 60 14.06 -12.68 1.91
C ARG A 60 13.64 -12.52 3.38
N GLN A 61 12.88 -13.47 3.90
CA GLN A 61 12.55 -13.56 5.33
C GLN A 61 13.28 -14.74 5.96
N SER A 62 14.38 -14.44 6.66
CA SER A 62 15.18 -15.41 7.43
C SER A 62 15.59 -16.64 6.61
N ARG A 63 14.78 -17.70 6.63
CA ARG A 63 15.03 -19.01 6.02
C ARG A 63 14.34 -19.23 4.68
N SER A 64 13.41 -18.36 4.26
CA SER A 64 12.67 -18.51 3.00
C SER A 64 12.48 -17.18 2.29
N ILE A 65 12.35 -17.23 0.96
CA ILE A 65 12.00 -16.08 0.14
C ILE A 65 10.48 -16.06 -0.04
N ILE A 66 9.87 -14.92 0.29
CA ILE A 66 8.45 -14.65 0.10
C ILE A 66 8.29 -13.88 -1.21
N TYR A 67 7.42 -14.38 -2.07
CA TYR A 67 7.07 -13.76 -3.34
C TYR A 67 5.71 -13.11 -3.23
N ALA A 68 5.56 -11.88 -3.71
CA ALA A 68 4.30 -11.15 -3.72
C ALA A 68 4.02 -10.61 -5.13
N ALA A 69 2.74 -10.45 -5.49
CA ALA A 69 2.36 -9.84 -6.75
C ALA A 69 2.66 -8.33 -6.74
N SER A 70 3.19 -7.81 -7.85
CA SER A 70 3.36 -6.37 -8.04
C SER A 70 2.06 -5.77 -8.54
N TYR A 71 1.25 -5.23 -7.62
CA TYR A 71 -0.06 -4.65 -7.95
C TYR A 71 0.06 -3.42 -8.85
N ASP A 72 1.12 -2.63 -8.72
CA ASP A 72 1.38 -1.49 -9.60
C ASP A 72 1.63 -1.92 -11.04
N ALA A 73 2.47 -2.96 -11.23
CA ALA A 73 2.76 -3.49 -12.57
C ALA A 73 1.52 -4.14 -13.20
N LEU A 74 0.76 -4.93 -12.42
CA LEU A 74 -0.48 -5.57 -12.89
C LEU A 74 -1.57 -4.53 -13.20
N GLY A 75 -1.74 -3.51 -12.37
CA GLY A 75 -2.67 -2.41 -12.62
C GLY A 75 -2.30 -1.61 -13.86
N GLY A 76 -1.01 -1.34 -14.06
CA GLY A 76 -0.48 -0.72 -15.28
C GLY A 76 -0.76 -1.53 -16.54
N LEU A 77 -0.61 -2.86 -16.47
CA LEU A 77 -0.92 -3.78 -17.57
C LEU A 77 -2.41 -3.79 -17.91
N ILE A 78 -3.28 -3.87 -16.90
CA ILE A 78 -4.74 -3.85 -17.10
C ILE A 78 -5.15 -2.52 -17.71
N ARG A 79 -4.63 -1.40 -17.20
CA ARG A 79 -4.89 -0.07 -17.79
C ARG A 79 -4.46 -0.02 -19.24
N PHE A 80 -3.27 -0.49 -19.58
CA PHE A 80 -2.79 -0.56 -20.96
C PHE A 80 -3.73 -1.38 -21.86
N LEU A 81 -4.20 -2.54 -21.39
CA LEU A 81 -5.18 -3.35 -22.13
C LEU A 81 -6.54 -2.67 -22.30
N MET A 82 -6.95 -1.85 -21.31
CA MET A 82 -8.23 -1.14 -21.32
C MET A 82 -8.20 0.18 -22.11
N GLU A 83 -7.03 0.82 -22.27
CA GLU A 83 -6.90 2.12 -22.97
C GLU A 83 -7.42 2.05 -24.42
N ASP A 84 -7.06 0.99 -25.15
CA ASP A 84 -7.52 0.80 -26.53
C ASP A 84 -8.97 0.28 -26.61
N CYS A 85 -9.44 -0.36 -25.55
CA CYS A 85 -10.80 -0.87 -25.43
C CYS A 85 -11.85 0.25 -25.47
N CYS A 86 -11.45 1.47 -25.07
CA CYS A 86 -12.26 2.68 -25.14
C CYS A 86 -12.21 3.41 -26.49
N SER A 87 -11.54 2.86 -27.53
CA SER A 87 -11.53 3.41 -28.91
C SER A 87 -12.87 3.26 -29.66
N GLY A 88 -14.00 3.45 -28.95
CA GLY A 88 -15.31 3.72 -29.55
C GLY A 88 -16.44 2.74 -29.23
N ARG A 89 -16.23 1.69 -28.40
CA ARG A 89 -17.29 0.71 -28.07
C ARG A 89 -17.34 0.37 -26.58
N PRO A 90 -17.84 1.28 -25.72
CA PRO A 90 -17.91 1.08 -24.27
C PRO A 90 -18.76 -0.14 -23.85
N GLU A 91 -19.66 -0.62 -24.72
CA GLU A 91 -20.46 -1.82 -24.51
C GLU A 91 -19.62 -3.09 -24.31
N ILE A 92 -18.40 -3.15 -24.86
CA ILE A 92 -17.47 -4.29 -24.69
C ILE A 92 -16.84 -4.26 -23.29
N CYS A 93 -16.65 -3.07 -22.73
CA CYS A 93 -16.02 -2.86 -21.42
C CYS A 93 -17.03 -2.79 -20.27
N ALA A 94 -18.33 -2.64 -20.56
CA ALA A 94 -19.40 -2.58 -19.57
C ALA A 94 -19.36 -3.73 -18.53
N PRO A 95 -19.21 -5.02 -18.92
CA PRO A 95 -19.08 -6.08 -17.93
C PRO A 95 -17.77 -6.01 -17.11
N MET A 96 -16.71 -5.35 -17.60
CA MET A 96 -15.48 -5.10 -16.82
C MET A 96 -15.65 -3.97 -15.81
N ALA A 97 -16.48 -2.96 -16.11
CA ALA A 97 -16.83 -1.90 -15.16
C ALA A 97 -17.57 -2.45 -13.95
N ASP A 98 -18.47 -3.44 -14.14
CA ASP A 98 -19.16 -4.15 -13.07
C ASP A 98 -18.17 -4.97 -12.19
N VAL A 99 -17.16 -5.59 -12.81
CA VAL A 99 -16.09 -6.31 -12.09
C VAL A 99 -15.20 -5.34 -11.30
N ALA A 100 -14.86 -4.18 -11.88
CA ALA A 100 -14.12 -3.12 -11.17
C ALA A 100 -14.92 -2.56 -9.98
N ALA A 101 -16.24 -2.44 -10.12
CA ALA A 101 -17.12 -2.03 -9.01
C ALA A 101 -17.17 -3.07 -7.88
N CYS A 102 -17.12 -4.37 -8.20
CA CYS A 102 -16.95 -5.43 -7.20
C CYS A 102 -15.59 -5.36 -6.49
N CYS A 103 -14.50 -5.11 -7.22
CA CYS A 103 -13.14 -5.01 -6.68
C CYS A 103 -12.80 -3.66 -6.02
N GLY A 104 -13.58 -2.60 -6.25
CA GLY A 104 -13.43 -1.29 -5.59
C GLY A 104 -13.62 -1.32 -4.07
N ARG A 105 -14.12 -2.44 -3.54
CA ARG A 105 -14.23 -2.71 -2.11
C ARG A 105 -12.95 -3.26 -1.47
N GLY A 106 -11.93 -3.55 -2.27
CA GLY A 106 -10.64 -4.09 -1.86
C GLY A 106 -9.53 -3.07 -1.63
N ARG A 107 -9.84 -1.76 -1.62
CA ARG A 107 -8.94 -0.81 -0.97
C ARG A 107 -9.05 -1.06 0.52
N LEU A 108 -8.13 -1.84 1.09
CA LEU A 108 -7.76 -1.73 2.49
C LEU A 108 -7.23 -0.31 2.71
N MET A 109 -8.12 0.67 2.71
CA MET A 109 -7.90 1.89 3.48
C MET A 109 -7.83 1.40 4.91
N SER A 110 -6.65 1.53 5.49
CA SER A 110 -6.50 1.40 6.92
C SER A 110 -7.59 2.25 7.59
N PRO A 111 -8.27 1.77 8.65
CA PRO A 111 -9.20 2.62 9.41
C PRO A 111 -8.52 3.92 9.86
N PHE A 112 -7.19 3.87 10.04
CA PHE A 112 -6.34 5.02 10.30
C PHE A 112 -6.50 6.15 9.28
N GLU A 113 -6.43 5.92 7.97
CA GLU A 113 -6.62 6.97 6.94
C GLU A 113 -8.06 7.51 6.92
N ARG A 114 -9.04 6.64 7.18
CA ARG A 114 -10.45 7.01 7.15
C ARG A 114 -10.83 7.94 8.31
N TYR A 115 -10.17 7.79 9.46
CA TYR A 115 -10.44 8.58 10.67
C TYR A 115 -9.34 9.60 11.00
N LEU A 116 -8.29 9.71 10.18
CA LEU A 116 -7.19 10.67 10.40
C LEU A 116 -7.70 12.10 10.54
N THR A 117 -8.57 12.54 9.62
CA THR A 117 -9.12 13.90 9.64
C THR A 117 -9.99 14.14 10.87
N VAL A 118 -10.81 13.15 11.27
CA VAL A 118 -11.67 13.24 12.46
C VAL A 118 -10.83 13.28 13.74
N TRP A 119 -9.79 12.43 13.81
CA TRP A 119 -8.89 12.35 14.95
C TRP A 119 -8.04 13.61 15.10
N VAL A 120 -7.49 14.15 14.00
CA VAL A 120 -6.79 15.43 13.98
C VAL A 120 -7.71 16.57 14.42
N PHE A 121 -8.94 16.62 13.91
CA PHE A 121 -9.90 17.65 14.29
C PHE A 121 -10.28 17.56 15.78
N LEU A 122 -10.50 16.35 16.29
CA LEU A 122 -10.76 16.10 17.71
C LEU A 122 -9.57 16.52 18.58
N CYS A 123 -8.33 16.19 18.20
CA CYS A 123 -7.12 16.63 18.90
C CYS A 123 -6.96 18.15 18.91
N ILE A 124 -7.27 18.84 17.80
CA ILE A 124 -7.25 20.30 17.71
C ILE A 124 -8.29 20.91 18.65
N VAL A 125 -9.54 20.44 18.62
CA VAL A 125 -10.63 20.94 19.47
C VAL A 125 -10.33 20.71 20.95
N VAL A 126 -9.86 19.50 21.31
CA VAL A 126 -9.45 19.17 22.69
C VAL A 126 -8.29 20.06 23.13
N GLY A 127 -7.29 20.27 22.28
CA GLY A 127 -6.16 21.16 22.58
C GLY A 127 -6.58 22.62 22.79
N ILE A 128 -7.47 23.14 21.95
CA ILE A 128 -8.03 24.49 22.08
C ILE A 128 -8.87 24.60 23.36
N ALA A 129 -9.73 23.62 23.64
CA ALA A 129 -10.56 23.61 24.84
C ALA A 129 -9.72 23.55 26.12
N LEU A 130 -8.70 22.69 26.16
CA LEU A 130 -7.73 22.66 27.27
C LEU A 130 -6.95 23.98 27.39
N GLY A 131 -6.56 24.59 26.28
CA GLY A 131 -5.91 25.91 26.28
C GLY A 131 -6.80 27.02 26.86
N HIS A 132 -8.10 26.99 26.55
CA HIS A 132 -9.08 27.93 27.11
C HIS A 132 -9.43 27.66 28.58
N LEU A 133 -9.25 26.43 29.06
CA LEU A 133 -9.42 26.05 30.46
C LEU A 133 -8.21 26.39 31.34
N VAL A 134 -7.06 26.71 30.73
CA VAL A 134 -5.85 27.11 31.43
C VAL A 134 -5.39 28.51 31.00
N PRO A 135 -6.20 29.58 31.22
CA PRO A 135 -5.74 30.94 31.02
C PRO A 135 -4.60 31.32 32.00
N GLY A 136 -4.31 30.50 33.01
CA GLY A 136 -3.30 30.78 34.04
C GLY A 136 -1.85 30.39 33.72
N VAL A 137 -1.58 29.47 32.79
CA VAL A 137 -0.21 28.98 32.56
C VAL A 137 0.63 29.96 31.72
N PHE A 138 0.01 30.70 30.81
CA PHE A 138 0.72 31.76 30.06
C PHE A 138 1.00 33.00 30.93
N HIS A 139 0.13 33.35 31.88
CA HIS A 139 0.41 34.40 32.87
C HIS A 139 1.50 33.98 33.89
N ALA A 140 1.60 32.68 34.22
CA ALA A 140 2.67 32.16 35.07
C ALA A 140 4.06 32.23 34.41
N VAL A 141 4.15 32.00 33.10
CA VAL A 141 5.43 32.11 32.36
C VAL A 141 5.79 33.57 32.05
N ALA A 142 4.80 34.44 31.80
CA ALA A 142 5.05 35.88 31.63
C ALA A 142 5.51 36.57 32.93
N GLY A 143 4.97 36.17 34.10
CA GLY A 143 5.41 36.67 35.40
C GLY A 143 6.83 36.25 35.79
N ALA A 144 7.33 35.12 35.25
CA ALA A 144 8.67 34.62 35.56
C ALA A 144 9.80 35.38 34.84
N GLN A 145 9.51 36.12 33.75
CA GLN A 145 10.55 36.87 33.02
C GLN A 145 10.67 38.35 33.43
N VAL A 146 9.68 38.92 34.15
CA VAL A 146 9.73 40.33 34.61
C VAL A 146 10.59 40.52 35.87
N ALA A 147 10.88 39.44 36.62
CA ALA A 147 11.57 39.54 37.91
C ALA A 147 13.11 39.46 37.86
N LYS A 148 13.73 39.27 36.68
CA LYS A 148 15.18 39.00 36.57
C LYS A 148 16.02 40.12 35.95
N VAL A 149 15.44 41.29 35.67
CA VAL A 149 16.18 42.45 35.14
C VAL A 149 16.24 43.59 36.18
N ASN A 150 16.65 43.26 37.41
CA ASN A 150 17.06 44.26 38.40
C ASN A 150 18.59 44.27 38.43
N LEU A 151 19.21 45.14 37.64
CA LEU A 151 20.62 45.49 37.77
C LEU A 151 20.68 46.96 38.24
N PRO A 152 21.04 47.23 39.51
CA PRO A 152 21.32 48.59 39.95
C PRO A 152 22.74 48.97 39.51
N THR A 153 22.88 50.03 38.71
CA THR A 153 24.17 50.70 38.49
C THR A 153 24.05 52.17 38.87
N MET A 154 24.28 52.45 40.15
CA MET A 154 24.84 53.72 40.61
C MET A 154 25.79 53.42 41.77
N ALA A 155 27.08 53.42 41.46
CA ALA A 155 28.18 53.72 42.37
C ALA A 155 29.28 54.36 41.52
#